data_AF-A0A7J4M864-F1
#
_entry.id   AF-A0A7J4M864-F1
#
_cell.length_a   1.000
_cell.length_b   1.000
_cell.length_c   1.000
_cell.angle_alpha   90.00
_cell.angle_beta   90.00
_cell.angle_gamma   90.00
#
_symmetry.space_group_name_H-M   'P 1'
#
loop_
_entity.id
_entity.type
_entity.pdbx_description
1 polymer ?
#
loop_
_entity_poly.entity_id
_entity_poly.type
_entity_poly.pdbx_seq_one_letter_code
_entity_poly.pdbx_strand_id
1 'polypeptide(L)' 'MSAEEAFEAAKIIKPTIAIPMHWGSIIGSIKDAEEFKELCKAEGINVEILEKE' A
#
# COMPACT_ATOMS: atom_id res chain seq x y z
N MET A 1 -4.62 -4.98 8.74
CA MET A 1 -4.84 -5.02 7.28
C MET A 1 -3.57 -5.53 6.66
N SER A 2 -3.62 -6.65 5.94
CA SER A 2 -2.50 -7.15 5.13
C SER A 2 -2.33 -6.29 3.87
N ALA A 3 -1.21 -6.49 3.15
CA ALA A 3 -0.99 -5.84 1.86
C ALA A 3 -2.10 -6.18 0.83
N GLU A 4 -2.56 -7.43 0.82
CA GLU A 4 -3.63 -7.90 -0.07
C GLU A 4 -4.99 -7.25 0.26
N GLU A 5 -5.35 -7.17 1.55
CA GLU A 5 -6.59 -6.51 1.98
C GLU A 5 -6.56 -5.01 1.62
N ALA A 6 -5.40 -4.37 1.77
CA ALA A 6 -5.19 -2.98 1.38
C ALA A 6 -5.33 -2.79 -0.13
N PHE A 7 -4.78 -3.71 -0.92
CA PHE A 7 -4.87 -3.70 -2.38
C PHE A 7 -6.32 -3.83 -2.86
N GLU A 8 -7.09 -4.77 -2.32
CA GLU A 8 -8.50 -4.93 -2.70
C GLU A 8 -9.32 -3.67 -2.37
N ALA A 9 -9.04 -3.01 -1.24
CA ALA A 9 -9.64 -1.72 -0.92
C ALA A 9 -9.25 -0.64 -1.95
N ALA A 10 -7.96 -0.55 -2.29
CA ALA A 10 -7.47 0.41 -3.28
C ALA A 10 -8.10 0.19 -4.68
N LYS A 11 -8.29 -1.07 -5.09
CA LYS A 11 -8.94 -1.42 -6.37
C LYS A 11 -10.39 -0.98 -6.45
N ILE A 12 -11.11 -1.01 -5.32
CA ILE A 12 -12.49 -0.52 -5.23
C ILE A 12 -12.52 1.01 -5.27
N ILE A 13 -11.61 1.66 -4.54
CA ILE A 13 -11.56 3.12 -4.42
C ILE A 13 -11.08 3.79 -5.72
N LYS A 14 -10.15 3.16 -6.43
CA LYS A 14 -9.45 3.70 -7.62
C LYS A 14 -8.86 5.10 -7.39
N PRO A 15 -7.97 5.26 -6.39
CA PRO A 15 -7.40 6.56 -6.10
C PRO A 15 -6.43 7.01 -7.19
N THR A 16 -6.22 8.33 -7.30
CA THR A 16 -5.14 8.87 -8.14
C THR A 16 -3.76 8.52 -7.59
N ILE A 17 -3.63 8.46 -6.27
CA ILE A 17 -2.43 8.04 -5.54
C ILE A 17 -2.83 7.36 -4.23
N ALA A 18 -2.17 6.26 -3.88
CA ALA A 18 -2.30 5.62 -2.57
C ALA A 18 -0.98 5.69 -1.81
N ILE A 19 -1.06 5.96 -0.50
CA ILE A 19 0.10 6.06 0.39
C ILE A 19 -0.12 5.06 1.52
N PRO A 20 0.60 3.92 1.57
CA PRO A 20 0.47 2.97 2.66
C PRO A 20 1.00 3.61 3.95
N MET A 21 0.14 3.66 4.96
CA MET A 21 0.46 4.16 6.29
C MET A 21 0.49 2.99 7.29
N HIS A 22 1.09 3.19 8.46
CA HIS A 22 1.07 2.23 9.56
C HIS A 22 1.77 0.88 9.25
N TRP A 23 2.90 0.92 8.55
CA TRP A 23 3.85 -0.20 8.50
C TRP A 23 4.99 0.02 9.51
N GLY A 24 5.74 -1.02 9.89
CA GLY A 24 6.96 -1.09 10.73
C GLY A 24 7.20 -0.09 11.86
N SER A 25 6.17 0.37 12.56
CA SER A 25 6.30 1.00 13.88
C SER A 25 5.95 -0.03 14.96
N ILE A 26 4.77 -0.66 14.85
CA ILE A 26 4.31 -1.72 15.75
C ILE A 26 3.83 -2.94 14.95
N ILE A 27 3.13 -2.72 13.83
CA ILE A 27 2.53 -3.75 12.99
C ILE A 27 2.90 -3.47 11.53
N GLY A 28 3.04 -4.55 10.74
CA GLY A 28 3.49 -4.49 9.35
C GLY A 28 4.99 -4.18 9.25
N SER A 29 5.54 -4.33 8.07
CA SER A 29 6.93 -4.12 7.72
C SER A 29 7.02 -3.30 6.45
N ILE A 30 8.21 -2.79 6.14
CA ILE A 30 8.43 -2.12 4.83
C ILE A 30 8.11 -3.07 3.66
N LYS A 31 8.30 -4.38 3.84
CA LYS A 31 7.96 -5.37 2.82
C LYS A 31 6.47 -5.41 2.51
N ASP A 32 5.61 -5.24 3.52
CA ASP A 32 4.16 -5.17 3.30
C ASP A 32 3.77 -3.94 2.47
N ALA A 33 4.45 -2.81 2.69
CA ALA A 33 4.25 -1.59 1.90
C ALA A 33 4.75 -1.74 0.45
N GLU A 34 5.89 -2.42 0.26
CA GLU A 34 6.43 -2.75 -1.06
C GLU A 34 5.52 -3.74 -1.82
N GLU A 35 5.02 -4.78 -1.14
CA GLU A 35 4.09 -5.74 -1.71
C GLU A 35 2.79 -5.07 -2.16
N PHE A 36 2.21 -4.23 -1.30
CA PHE A 36 1.04 -3.42 -1.66
C PHE A 36 1.30 -2.55 -2.90
N LYS A 37 2.47 -1.90 -2.97
CA LYS A 37 2.88 -1.09 -4.12
C LYS A 37 2.95 -1.90 -5.42
N GLU A 38 3.54 -3.08 -5.39
CA GLU A 38 3.65 -3.93 -6.58
C GLU A 38 2.28 -4.45 -7.05
N LEU A 39 1.40 -4.84 -6.12
CA LEU A 39 0.02 -5.24 -6.44
C LEU A 39 -0.76 -4.08 -7.09
N CYS A 40 -0.72 -2.89 -6.48
CA CYS A 40 -1.37 -1.69 -7.02
C CYS A 40 -0.83 -1.28 -8.39
N LYS A 41 0.49 -1.39 -8.60
CA LYS A 41 1.13 -1.07 -9.88
C LYS A 41 0.64 -1.99 -11.01
N ALA A 42 0.41 -3.27 -10.73
CA ALA A 42 -0.17 -4.20 -11.70
C ALA A 42 -1.60 -3.81 -12.13
N GLU A 43 -2.34 -3.14 -11.24
CA GLU A 43 -3.71 -2.63 -11.47
C GLU A 43 -3.73 -1.18 -12.00
N GLY A 44 -2.56 -0.57 -12.24
CA GLY A 44 -2.46 0.81 -12.73
C GLY A 44 -2.75 1.89 -11.67
N ILE A 45 -2.64 1.54 -10.39
CA ILE A 45 -2.78 2.47 -9.27
C ILE A 45 -1.40 2.98 -8.86
N ASN A 46 -1.21 4.30 -8.82
CA ASN A 46 0.04 4.90 -8.39
C ASN A 46 0.18 4.82 -6.86
N VAL A 47 1.35 4.38 -6.40
CA VAL A 47 1.66 4.25 -4.97
C VAL A 47 2.99 4.92 -4.64
N GLU A 48 2.95 5.79 -3.62
CA GLU A 48 4.13 6.40 -3.02
C GLU A 48 4.30 5.90 -1.59
N ILE A 49 5.49 5.38 -1.29
CA ILE A 49 5.88 4.98 0.06
C ILE A 49 6.70 6.13 0.61
N LEU A 50 6.17 6.81 1.62
CA LEU A 50 6.86 7.91 2.31
C LEU A 50 7.68 7.37 3.48
N GLU A 51 8.81 7.99 3.79
CA GLU A 51 9.53 7.66 5.03
C GLU A 51 8.64 7.91 6.24
N LYS A 52 8.79 7.06 7.25
CA LYS A 52 8.03 7.20 8.50
C LYS A 52 8.49 8.42 9.28
N GLU A 53 7.52 9.07 9.92
CA GLU A 53 7.78 9.79 11.18
C GLU A 53 7.98 8.82 12.35
#